data_AF-A0A4R9ABV5-F1
#
_entry.id   AF-A0A4R9ABV5-F1
#
_cell.length_a   1.000
_cell.length_b   1.000
_cell.length_c   1.000
_cell.angle_alpha   90.00
_cell.angle_beta   90.00
_cell.angle_gamma   90.00
#
_symmetry.space_group_name_H-M   'P 1'
#
loop_
_entity.id
_entity.type
_entity.pdbx_description
1 polymer ?
#
loop_
_entity_poly.entity_id
_entity_poly.type
_entity_poly.pdbx_seq_one_letter_code
_entity_poly.pdbx_strand_id
1 'polypeptide(L)'
;MTPSSKAPASSLSLTLDVAGQEQLDWEWDRVLRESPDAERPEIDIVRFTDSDDWAITMESCMHDLGWPDMRATADGGVESGGIQKSQAGAHALAWYTCNAKYPMDPKFNVPLNDERLGKLFDYFTDELQPCLAAEGYDTPEAPSRETFIDTYAETGGWNLYEGVAGGGQSEWNTINKKCPQLPVDFT
;
A
#
# COMPACT_ATOMS: atom_id res chain seq x y z
N MET A 1 7.13 3.65 54.08
CA MET A 1 6.59 4.29 52.86
C MET A 1 7.62 4.12 51.78
N THR A 2 7.38 3.19 50.86
CA THR A 2 8.15 3.01 49.61
C THR A 2 7.13 2.57 48.57
N PRO A 3 6.93 3.33 47.49
CA PRO A 3 5.90 3.02 46.52
C PRO A 3 6.37 1.88 45.59
N SER A 4 5.44 0.97 45.31
CA SER A 4 5.53 0.06 44.16
C SER A 4 5.75 0.86 42.89
N SER A 5 6.89 0.66 42.22
CA SER A 5 7.04 1.07 40.82
C SER A 5 6.71 -0.12 39.94
N LYS A 6 5.50 -0.08 39.37
CA LYS A 6 5.05 -0.96 38.29
C LYS A 6 5.82 -0.52 37.04
N ALA A 7 6.73 -1.34 36.54
CA ALA A 7 7.39 -1.10 35.26
C ALA A 7 6.33 -1.03 34.15
N PRO A 8 6.34 -0.02 33.26
CA PRO A 8 5.45 0.00 32.11
C PRO A 8 5.95 -0.96 31.02
N ALA A 9 5.04 -1.25 30.09
CA ALA A 9 5.07 -2.34 29.13
C ALA A 9 6.30 -2.37 28.20
N SER A 10 6.66 -3.61 27.86
CA SER A 10 7.63 -4.09 26.87
C SER A 10 7.82 -3.15 25.66
N SER A 11 8.99 -2.54 25.57
CA SER A 11 9.54 -1.95 24.36
C SER A 11 9.98 -3.09 23.41
N LEU A 12 9.03 -3.65 22.67
CA LEU A 12 9.33 -4.47 21.51
C LEU A 12 9.73 -3.52 20.39
N SER A 13 11.01 -3.53 19.99
CA SER A 13 11.44 -2.92 18.74
C SER A 13 10.57 -3.48 17.62
N LEU A 14 9.94 -2.61 16.84
CA LEU A 14 9.23 -3.02 15.64
C LEU A 14 10.26 -3.62 14.68
N THR A 15 9.97 -4.80 14.12
CA THR A 15 10.84 -5.50 13.19
C THR A 15 10.07 -5.91 11.95
N LEU A 16 10.65 -5.70 10.77
CA LEU A 16 10.10 -6.22 9.52
C LEU A 16 10.22 -7.74 9.47
N ASP A 17 9.27 -8.37 8.79
CA ASP A 17 9.38 -9.76 8.34
C ASP A 17 10.20 -9.86 7.04
N VAL A 18 10.32 -11.07 6.49
CA VAL A 18 11.11 -11.30 5.27
C VAL A 18 10.58 -10.47 4.10
N ALA A 19 9.25 -10.44 3.89
CA ALA A 19 8.65 -9.71 2.79
C ALA A 19 8.88 -8.19 2.91
N GLY A 20 8.75 -7.64 4.12
CA GLY A 20 9.08 -6.23 4.38
C GLY A 20 10.56 -5.91 4.16
N GLN A 21 11.48 -6.81 4.51
CA GLN A 21 12.91 -6.65 4.22
C GLN A 21 13.19 -6.70 2.71
N GLU A 22 12.62 -7.67 1.99
CA GLU A 22 12.77 -7.80 0.54
C GLU A 22 12.23 -6.57 -0.21
N GLN A 23 11.11 -6.00 0.24
CA GLN A 23 10.58 -4.75 -0.31
C GLN A 23 11.57 -3.60 -0.12
N LEU A 24 12.12 -3.42 1.08
CA LEU A 24 13.10 -2.36 1.35
C LEU A 24 14.43 -2.60 0.61
N ASP A 25 14.81 -3.84 0.35
CA ASP A 25 15.99 -4.18 -0.45
C ASP A 25 15.76 -3.82 -1.93
N TRP A 26 14.58 -4.15 -2.48
CA TRP A 26 14.21 -3.77 -3.85
C TRP A 26 14.16 -2.25 -4.04
N GLU A 27 13.62 -1.52 -3.06
CA GLU A 27 13.62 -0.06 -3.06
C GLU A 27 15.03 0.51 -2.95
N TRP A 28 15.88 -0.11 -2.14
CA TRP A 28 17.28 0.29 -2.03
C TRP A 28 18.05 0.08 -3.35
N ASP A 29 17.81 -1.04 -4.05
CA ASP A 29 18.37 -1.27 -5.38
C ASP A 29 17.92 -0.19 -6.38
N ARG A 30 16.69 0.32 -6.25
CA ARG A 30 16.22 1.46 -7.04
C ARG A 30 17.01 2.74 -6.70
N VAL A 31 17.33 2.99 -5.43
CA VAL A 31 18.20 4.11 -5.04
C VAL A 31 19.57 3.96 -5.69
N LEU A 32 20.19 2.79 -5.60
CA LEU A 32 21.53 2.54 -6.17
C LEU A 32 21.57 2.65 -7.69
N ARG A 33 20.49 2.34 -8.41
CA ARG A 33 20.43 2.56 -9.88
C ARG A 33 20.56 4.04 -10.25
N GLU A 34 20.01 4.93 -9.44
CA GLU A 34 20.01 6.38 -9.68
C GLU A 34 21.16 7.11 -8.96
N SER A 35 21.70 6.51 -7.89
CA SER A 35 22.78 7.04 -7.05
C SER A 35 23.69 5.90 -6.58
N PRO A 36 24.60 5.42 -7.43
CA PRO A 36 25.41 4.21 -7.16
C PRO A 36 26.36 4.31 -5.97
N ASP A 37 26.67 5.52 -5.53
CA ASP A 37 27.53 5.82 -4.38
C ASP A 37 26.73 6.10 -3.09
N ALA A 38 25.40 5.96 -3.12
CA ALA A 38 24.58 6.16 -1.94
C ALA A 38 24.88 5.11 -0.86
N GLU A 39 24.92 5.57 0.40
CA GLU A 39 25.05 4.72 1.57
C GLU A 39 23.66 4.46 2.18
N ARG A 40 23.36 3.20 2.52
CA ARG A 40 22.05 2.83 3.06
C ARG A 40 21.89 3.37 4.48
N PRO A 41 20.92 4.26 4.75
CA PRO A 41 20.74 4.79 6.09
C PRO A 41 20.13 3.74 7.01
N GLU A 42 20.54 3.74 8.28
CA GLU A 42 19.85 3.02 9.34
C GLU A 42 18.62 3.84 9.76
N ILE A 43 17.43 3.24 9.65
CA ILE A 43 16.15 3.91 9.92
C ILE A 43 15.34 3.06 10.88
N ASP A 44 14.96 3.65 12.01
CA ASP A 44 14.02 3.04 12.95
C ASP A 44 12.59 3.09 12.41
N ILE A 45 11.88 1.96 12.53
CA ILE A 45 10.45 1.89 12.23
C ILE A 45 9.70 2.71 13.28
N VAL A 46 8.92 3.69 12.82
CA VAL A 46 8.08 4.52 13.69
C VAL A 46 6.79 3.78 14.06
N ARG A 47 6.12 3.19 13.06
CA ARG A 47 4.91 2.37 13.21
C ARG A 47 4.64 1.59 11.93
N PHE A 48 3.81 0.55 12.02
CA PHE A 48 3.21 -0.07 10.84
C PHE A 48 2.00 0.74 10.32
N THR A 49 1.76 0.65 9.02
CA THR A 49 0.59 1.19 8.31
C THR A 49 -0.33 0.06 7.84
N ASP A 50 -1.56 0.38 7.51
CA ASP A 50 -2.52 -0.49 6.82
C ASP A 50 -2.88 0.07 5.44
N SER A 51 -3.73 -0.65 4.71
CA SER A 51 -4.18 -0.25 3.37
C SER A 51 -4.88 1.11 3.33
N ASP A 52 -5.53 1.51 4.44
CA ASP A 52 -6.35 2.72 4.49
C ASP A 52 -5.52 3.96 4.85
N ASP A 53 -4.41 3.78 5.57
CA ASP A 53 -3.59 4.88 6.10
C ASP A 53 -2.20 5.03 5.45
N TRP A 54 -1.73 4.04 4.68
CA TRP A 54 -0.40 4.06 4.08
C TRP A 54 -0.22 5.26 3.13
N ALA A 55 -1.15 5.49 2.20
CA ALA A 55 -1.04 6.58 1.23
C ALA A 55 -0.93 7.97 1.87
N ILE A 56 -1.78 8.25 2.87
CA ILE A 56 -1.77 9.54 3.59
C ILE A 56 -0.48 9.70 4.40
N THR A 57 0.02 8.60 4.96
CA THR A 57 1.30 8.59 5.69
C THR A 57 2.49 8.85 4.75
N MET A 58 2.48 8.23 3.57
CA MET A 58 3.48 8.44 2.53
C MET A 58 3.46 9.87 2.01
N GLU A 59 2.28 10.42 1.73
CA GLU A 59 2.13 11.82 1.34
C GLU A 59 2.78 12.75 2.38
N SER A 60 2.38 12.63 3.65
CA SER A 60 2.90 13.48 4.72
C SER A 60 4.41 13.35 4.87
N CYS A 61 4.93 12.12 4.86
CA CYS A 61 6.37 11.88 5.00
C CYS A 61 7.17 12.45 3.81
N MET A 62 6.66 12.29 2.59
CA MET A 62 7.30 12.82 1.40
C MET A 62 7.29 14.36 1.38
N HIS A 63 6.21 14.99 1.87
CA HIS A 63 6.15 16.45 2.03
C HIS A 63 7.21 16.95 3.01
N ASP A 64 7.37 16.29 4.15
CA ASP A 64 8.40 16.61 5.15
C ASP A 64 9.83 16.48 4.57
N LEU A 65 10.01 15.59 3.59
CA LEU A 65 11.27 15.39 2.86
C LEU A 65 11.43 16.30 1.63
N GLY A 66 10.52 17.26 1.42
CA GLY A 66 10.63 18.27 0.38
C GLY A 66 9.97 17.91 -0.96
N TRP A 67 9.04 16.96 -0.97
CA TRP A 67 8.27 16.54 -2.15
C TRP A 67 6.81 16.97 -2.03
N PRO A 68 6.49 18.27 -2.08
CA PRO A 68 5.15 18.78 -1.81
C PRO A 68 4.12 18.41 -2.88
N ASP A 69 4.54 17.86 -4.03
CA ASP A 69 3.67 17.46 -5.14
C ASP A 69 3.20 16.01 -5.03
N MET A 70 3.62 15.27 -4.00
CA MET A 70 3.10 13.93 -3.73
C MET A 70 1.67 14.04 -3.21
N ARG A 71 0.75 13.20 -3.68
CA ARG A 71 -0.65 13.21 -3.26
C ARG A 71 -1.10 11.79 -2.98
N ALA A 72 -1.71 11.57 -1.82
CA ALA A 72 -2.49 10.37 -1.62
C ALA A 72 -3.65 10.38 -2.62
N THR A 73 -3.82 9.30 -3.37
CA THR A 73 -4.96 9.15 -4.25
C THR A 73 -6.13 8.57 -3.49
N ALA A 74 -7.32 8.79 -4.08
CA ALA A 74 -8.54 8.14 -3.67
C ALA A 74 -8.25 6.67 -3.38
N ASP A 75 -7.68 5.95 -4.34
CA ASP A 75 -7.53 4.51 -4.34
C ASP A 75 -6.59 3.87 -3.29
N GLY A 76 -6.06 4.66 -2.36
CA GLY A 76 -5.03 4.19 -1.41
C GLY A 76 -3.65 4.11 -2.04
N GLY A 77 -3.49 4.62 -3.27
CA GLY A 77 -2.21 4.82 -3.93
C GLY A 77 -1.58 6.18 -3.59
N VAL A 78 -0.45 6.46 -4.26
CA VAL A 78 0.22 7.75 -4.19
C VAL A 78 0.58 8.19 -5.60
N GLU A 79 0.15 9.39 -5.98
CA GLU A 79 0.57 10.07 -7.19
C GLU A 79 1.75 10.98 -6.89
N SER A 80 2.73 10.98 -7.80
CA SER A 80 3.79 11.96 -7.84
C SER A 80 3.54 12.97 -8.96
N GLY A 81 3.81 14.24 -8.70
CA GLY A 81 4.03 15.21 -9.77
C GLY A 81 5.19 14.80 -10.71
N GLY A 82 5.46 15.60 -11.73
CA GLY A 82 6.56 15.33 -12.66
C GLY A 82 7.92 15.39 -11.95
N ILE A 83 8.52 14.23 -11.68
CA ILE A 83 9.87 14.14 -11.10
C ILE A 83 10.90 14.40 -12.20
N GLN A 84 11.73 15.44 -12.03
CA GLN A 84 12.82 15.70 -12.96
C GLN A 84 13.86 14.57 -12.89
N LYS A 85 14.42 14.16 -14.03
CA LYS A 85 15.42 13.09 -14.08
C LYS A 85 16.63 13.35 -13.17
N SER A 86 17.06 14.60 -13.04
CA SER A 86 18.16 15.02 -12.15
C SER A 86 17.84 14.83 -10.66
N GLN A 87 16.57 14.64 -10.31
CA GLN A 87 16.07 14.48 -8.95
C GLN A 87 15.65 13.03 -8.65
N ALA A 88 15.78 12.11 -9.61
CA ALA A 88 15.31 10.72 -9.47
C ALA A 88 15.95 9.98 -8.29
N GLY A 89 17.26 10.14 -8.08
CA GLY A 89 17.96 9.52 -6.95
C GLY A 89 17.51 10.07 -5.59
N ALA A 90 17.38 11.40 -5.47
CA ALA A 90 16.87 12.03 -4.26
C ALA A 90 15.43 11.61 -3.95
N HIS A 91 14.58 11.49 -4.98
CA HIS A 91 13.21 11.01 -4.83
C HIS A 91 13.17 9.55 -4.38
N ALA A 92 13.98 8.68 -4.99
CA ALA A 92 14.06 7.28 -4.60
C ALA A 92 14.51 7.11 -3.15
N LEU A 93 15.49 7.90 -2.70
CA LEU A 93 15.95 7.89 -1.31
C LEU A 93 14.86 8.36 -0.33
N ALA A 94 14.12 9.41 -0.69
CA ALA A 94 13.02 9.90 0.13
C ALA A 94 11.88 8.86 0.25
N TRP A 95 11.52 8.24 -0.88
CA TRP A 95 10.53 7.15 -0.92
C TRP A 95 10.95 5.98 -0.02
N TYR A 96 12.17 5.50 -0.19
CA TYR A 96 12.77 4.46 0.66
C TYR A 96 12.72 4.85 2.15
N THR A 97 13.08 6.10 2.46
CA THR A 97 13.07 6.61 3.84
C THR A 97 11.68 6.56 4.46
N CYS A 98 10.65 6.91 3.69
CA CYS A 98 9.27 6.90 4.16
C CYS A 98 8.75 5.48 4.38
N ASN A 99 9.00 4.55 3.45
CA ASN A 99 8.61 3.14 3.63
C ASN A 99 9.39 2.46 4.76
N ALA A 100 10.65 2.82 5.00
CA ALA A 100 11.41 2.28 6.13
C ALA A 100 10.86 2.78 7.49
N LYS A 101 10.42 4.05 7.56
CA LYS A 101 9.78 4.61 8.77
C LYS A 101 8.37 4.06 9.01
N TYR A 102 7.61 3.85 7.93
CA TYR A 102 6.18 3.55 7.96
C TYR A 102 5.80 2.33 7.09
N PRO A 103 6.44 1.18 7.28
CA PRO A 103 6.17 -0.01 6.48
C PRO A 103 4.72 -0.47 6.64
N MET A 104 4.14 -1.04 5.59
CA MET A 104 2.87 -1.75 5.71
C MET A 104 3.02 -2.92 6.68
N ASP A 105 1.98 -3.16 7.48
CA ASP A 105 1.90 -4.32 8.38
C ASP A 105 2.17 -5.60 7.58
N PRO A 106 3.10 -6.47 8.04
CA PRO A 106 3.44 -7.74 7.40
C PRO A 106 2.26 -8.59 6.95
N LYS A 107 1.11 -8.52 7.64
CA LYS A 107 -0.10 -9.25 7.24
C LYS A 107 -0.60 -8.88 5.83
N PHE A 108 -0.29 -7.67 5.36
CA PHE A 108 -0.60 -7.18 4.01
C PHE A 108 0.48 -7.55 2.98
N ASN A 109 1.67 -7.94 3.41
CA ASN A 109 2.79 -8.33 2.55
C ASN A 109 2.86 -9.85 2.29
N VAL A 110 1.91 -10.62 2.81
CA VAL A 110 1.85 -12.06 2.56
C VAL A 110 1.48 -12.30 1.09
N PRO A 111 2.34 -12.96 0.29
CA PRO A 111 2.03 -13.26 -1.09
C PRO A 111 0.67 -13.95 -1.20
N LEU A 112 -0.19 -13.45 -2.08
CA LEU A 112 -1.45 -14.11 -2.38
C LEU A 112 -1.11 -15.37 -3.18
N ASN A 113 -1.13 -16.53 -2.53
CA ASN A 113 -1.06 -17.80 -3.25
C ASN A 113 -2.37 -18.03 -4.03
N ASP A 114 -2.36 -18.98 -4.97
CA ASP A 114 -3.51 -19.29 -5.83
C ASP A 114 -4.81 -19.58 -5.05
N GLU A 115 -4.69 -20.11 -3.82
CA GLU A 115 -5.85 -20.35 -2.96
C GLU A 115 -6.46 -19.02 -2.47
N ARG A 116 -5.62 -18.09 -2.01
CA ARG A 116 -6.05 -16.75 -1.54
C ARG A 116 -6.54 -15.88 -2.69
N LEU A 117 -5.86 -15.89 -3.84
CA LEU A 117 -6.33 -15.26 -5.08
C LEU A 117 -7.67 -15.87 -5.50
N GLY A 118 -7.82 -17.17 -5.32
CA GLY A 118 -9.07 -17.86 -5.52
C GLY A 118 -10.22 -17.34 -4.67
N LYS A 119 -10.01 -17.16 -3.36
CA LYS A 119 -11.02 -16.57 -2.45
C LYS A 119 -11.31 -15.13 -2.79
N LEU A 120 -10.29 -14.39 -3.24
CA LEU A 120 -10.45 -13.01 -3.68
C LEU A 120 -11.30 -12.92 -4.95
N PHE A 121 -11.09 -13.83 -5.90
CA PHE A 121 -11.93 -13.94 -7.09
C PHE A 121 -13.39 -14.19 -6.73
N ASP A 122 -13.65 -15.16 -5.85
CA ASP A 122 -15.02 -15.48 -5.41
C ASP A 122 -15.68 -14.27 -4.72
N TYR A 123 -14.94 -13.53 -3.88
CA TYR A 123 -15.42 -12.28 -3.29
C TYR A 123 -15.71 -11.20 -4.35
N PHE A 124 -14.83 -11.06 -5.33
CA PHE A 124 -14.97 -10.06 -6.40
C PHE A 124 -16.24 -10.30 -7.20
N THR A 125 -16.53 -11.56 -7.56
CA THR A 125 -17.71 -11.92 -8.34
C THR A 125 -19.00 -11.93 -7.52
N ASP A 126 -18.95 -12.42 -6.28
CA ASP A 126 -20.16 -12.72 -5.52
C ASP A 126 -20.63 -11.54 -4.65
N GLU A 127 -19.71 -10.66 -4.25
CA GLU A 127 -20.01 -9.56 -3.33
C GLU A 127 -19.64 -8.19 -3.91
N LEU A 128 -18.38 -8.01 -4.32
CA LEU A 128 -17.88 -6.67 -4.66
C LEU A 128 -18.50 -6.14 -5.96
N GLN A 129 -18.46 -6.92 -7.03
CA GLN A 129 -19.03 -6.53 -8.33
C GLN A 129 -20.53 -6.23 -8.22
N PRO A 130 -21.37 -7.08 -7.59
CA PRO A 130 -22.77 -6.75 -7.32
C PRO A 130 -22.96 -5.48 -6.47
N CYS A 131 -22.12 -5.26 -5.47
CA CYS A 131 -22.18 -4.06 -4.62
C CYS A 131 -21.93 -2.78 -5.42
N LEU A 132 -20.86 -2.75 -6.22
CA LEU A 132 -20.51 -1.61 -7.07
C LEU A 132 -21.59 -1.34 -8.13
N ALA A 133 -22.11 -2.40 -8.76
CA ALA A 133 -23.21 -2.28 -9.71
C ALA A 133 -24.50 -1.73 -9.06
N ALA A 134 -24.78 -2.11 -7.81
CA ALA A 134 -25.93 -1.60 -7.06
C ALA A 134 -25.79 -0.12 -6.67
N GLU A 135 -24.56 0.36 -6.47
CA GLU A 135 -24.23 1.77 -6.25
C GLU A 135 -24.16 2.58 -7.57
N GLY A 136 -24.33 1.92 -8.72
CA GLY A 136 -24.45 2.55 -10.03
C GLY A 136 -23.15 2.69 -10.80
N TYR A 137 -22.08 2.01 -10.38
CA TYR A 137 -20.80 2.00 -11.10
C TYR A 137 -20.79 0.94 -12.21
N ASP A 138 -20.13 1.27 -13.32
CA ASP A 138 -19.84 0.30 -14.37
C ASP A 138 -18.73 -0.66 -13.89
N THR A 139 -19.04 -1.94 -13.87
CA THR A 139 -18.08 -2.98 -13.49
C THR A 139 -17.65 -3.79 -14.72
N PRO A 140 -16.35 -3.98 -14.97
CA PRO A 140 -15.88 -4.81 -16.07
C PRO A 140 -16.34 -6.28 -15.92
N GLU A 141 -16.52 -6.97 -17.05
CA GLU A 141 -16.85 -8.40 -17.05
C GLU A 141 -15.73 -9.21 -16.36
N ALA A 142 -16.13 -10.18 -15.55
CA ALA A 142 -15.18 -11.02 -14.84
C ALA A 142 -14.41 -11.92 -15.81
N PRO A 143 -13.07 -12.00 -15.69
CA PRO A 143 -12.28 -12.98 -16.43
C PRO A 143 -12.54 -14.39 -15.87
N SER A 144 -11.91 -15.40 -16.48
CA SER A 144 -11.85 -16.72 -15.83
C SER A 144 -11.03 -16.64 -14.53
N ARG A 145 -11.32 -17.52 -13.57
CA ARG A 145 -10.57 -17.59 -12.29
C ARG A 145 -9.08 -17.86 -12.51
N GLU A 146 -8.74 -18.71 -13.47
CA GLU A 146 -7.35 -19.00 -13.83
C GLU A 146 -6.67 -17.74 -14.38
N THR A 147 -7.32 -17.06 -15.32
CA THR A 147 -6.82 -15.78 -15.87
C THR A 147 -6.64 -14.73 -14.78
N PHE A 148 -7.56 -14.63 -13.83
CA PHE A 148 -7.42 -13.72 -12.69
C PHE A 148 -6.18 -14.03 -11.87
N ILE A 149 -5.99 -15.30 -11.49
CA ILE A 149 -4.84 -15.74 -10.69
C ILE A 149 -3.52 -15.42 -11.40
N ASP A 150 -3.45 -15.72 -12.70
CA ASP A 150 -2.23 -15.54 -13.49
C ASP A 150 -1.89 -14.05 -13.70
N THR A 151 -2.89 -13.17 -13.78
CA THR A 151 -2.69 -11.76 -14.17
C THR A 151 -2.90 -10.77 -13.02
N TYR A 152 -3.22 -11.23 -11.81
CA TYR A 152 -3.55 -10.36 -10.67
C TYR A 152 -2.49 -9.31 -10.36
N ALA A 153 -1.21 -9.69 -10.43
CA ALA A 153 -0.08 -8.82 -10.13
C ALA A 153 0.41 -8.01 -11.36
N GLU A 154 -0.19 -8.22 -12.54
CA GLU A 154 0.23 -7.55 -13.76
C GLU A 154 -0.45 -6.18 -13.91
N THR A 155 0.26 -5.22 -14.50
CA THR A 155 -0.32 -3.92 -14.83
C THR A 155 -1.44 -4.09 -15.86
N GLY A 156 -2.65 -3.64 -15.53
CA GLY A 156 -3.84 -3.80 -16.38
C GLY A 156 -4.62 -5.09 -16.12
N GLY A 157 -4.34 -5.80 -15.01
CA GLY A 157 -5.19 -6.87 -14.51
C GLY A 157 -6.61 -6.40 -14.19
N TRP A 158 -7.52 -7.35 -13.96
CA TRP A 158 -8.94 -7.06 -13.72
C TRP A 158 -9.14 -6.21 -12.46
N ASN A 159 -9.59 -4.97 -12.65
CA ASN A 159 -9.80 -3.99 -11.58
C ASN A 159 -11.25 -3.48 -11.60
N LEU A 160 -12.03 -3.87 -10.58
CA LEU A 160 -13.43 -3.45 -10.43
C LEU A 160 -13.59 -1.96 -10.07
N TYR A 161 -12.52 -1.32 -9.60
CA TYR A 161 -12.52 0.07 -9.14
C TYR A 161 -12.03 1.08 -10.19
N GLU A 162 -11.66 0.64 -11.39
CA GLU A 162 -11.20 1.51 -12.48
C GLU A 162 -12.19 2.64 -12.79
N GLY A 163 -13.50 2.34 -12.80
CA GLY A 163 -14.57 3.32 -13.02
C GLY A 163 -14.93 4.20 -11.81
N VAL A 164 -14.47 3.83 -10.62
CA VAL A 164 -14.78 4.51 -9.35
C VAL A 164 -13.75 5.59 -9.02
N ALA A 165 -12.48 5.36 -9.39
CA ALA A 165 -11.35 6.23 -9.05
C ALA A 165 -11.50 7.69 -9.56
N GLY A 166 -12.35 7.94 -10.56
CA GLY A 166 -12.61 9.26 -11.13
C GLY A 166 -13.42 10.23 -10.24
N GLY A 167 -14.06 9.75 -9.17
CA GLY A 167 -14.95 10.53 -8.29
C GLY A 167 -14.25 11.40 -7.22
N GLY A 168 -12.94 11.23 -7.05
CA GLY A 168 -12.16 11.91 -6.02
C GLY A 168 -12.32 11.32 -4.61
N GLN A 169 -11.52 11.82 -3.66
CA GLN A 169 -11.31 11.19 -2.34
C GLN A 169 -12.59 10.97 -1.52
N SER A 170 -13.52 11.94 -1.53
CA SER A 170 -14.73 11.83 -0.71
C SER A 170 -15.68 10.75 -1.20
N GLU A 171 -15.81 10.63 -2.52
CA GLU A 171 -16.62 9.59 -3.15
C GLU A 171 -15.98 8.23 -2.89
N TRP A 172 -14.66 8.13 -3.12
CA TRP A 172 -13.87 6.96 -2.82
C TRP A 172 -14.03 6.44 -1.39
N ASN A 173 -13.88 7.31 -0.40
CA ASN A 173 -14.01 6.93 1.01
C ASN A 173 -15.43 6.42 1.32
N THR A 174 -16.43 6.98 0.65
CA THR A 174 -17.83 6.58 0.82
C THR A 174 -18.07 5.19 0.22
N ILE A 175 -17.62 4.97 -1.02
CA ILE A 175 -17.84 3.71 -1.71
C ILE A 175 -16.99 2.57 -1.15
N ASN A 176 -15.73 2.80 -0.79
CA ASN A 176 -14.89 1.76 -0.16
C ASN A 176 -15.41 1.34 1.21
N LYS A 177 -16.08 2.24 1.94
CA LYS A 177 -16.75 1.87 3.18
C LYS A 177 -17.98 0.97 2.93
N LYS A 178 -18.64 1.11 1.79
CA LYS A 178 -19.83 0.32 1.43
C LYS A 178 -19.49 -1.00 0.74
N CYS A 179 -18.54 -0.96 -0.18
CA CYS A 179 -18.12 -2.07 -1.03
C CYS A 179 -16.61 -2.32 -0.85
N PRO A 180 -16.12 -2.78 0.31
CA PRO A 180 -14.67 -2.89 0.57
C PRO A 180 -13.90 -3.60 -0.55
N GLN A 181 -12.70 -3.10 -0.89
CA GLN A 181 -11.87 -3.74 -1.92
C GLN A 181 -11.40 -5.15 -1.55
N LEU A 182 -11.35 -5.46 -0.27
CA LEU A 182 -10.97 -6.78 0.25
C LEU A 182 -12.03 -7.26 1.24
N PRO A 183 -12.23 -8.58 1.38
CA PRO A 183 -13.05 -9.12 2.46
C PRO A 183 -12.54 -8.65 3.82
N VAL A 184 -13.46 -8.37 4.76
CA VAL A 184 -13.10 -7.92 6.13
C VAL A 184 -12.21 -8.89 6.89
N ASP A 185 -12.30 -10.18 6.57
CA ASP A 185 -11.53 -11.26 7.19
C ASP A 185 -10.40 -11.80 6.26
N PHE A 186 -10.00 -11.01 5.26
CA PHE A 186 -8.94 -11.40 4.33
C PHE A 186 -7.58 -11.40 5.03
N THR A 187 -7.20 -12.58 5.54
CA THR A 187 -5.95 -12.85 6.26
C THR A 187 -5.16 -13.98 5.60
#